data_AF-S4RRY5-F1
#
_entry.id   AF-S4RRY5-F1
#
_cell.length_a   1.000
_cell.length_b   1.000
_cell.length_c   1.000
_cell.angle_alpha   90.00
_cell.angle_beta   90.00
_cell.angle_gamma   90.00
#
_symmetry.space_group_name_H-M   'P 1'
#
loop_
_entity.id
_entity.type
_entity.pdbx_description
1 polymer ?
#
loop_
_entity_poly.entity_id
_entity_poly.type
_entity_poly.pdbx_seq_one_letter_code
_entity_poly.pdbx_strand_id
1 'polypeptide(L)'
;MAASRRSLCRAWPGLPHLFLIFLLLPLPGLLASTAEDGQAEHFFTSGHTNNWAVLVCTSRFWFNYRHVANVLSVYRSVKRLGIPDSQIILMLADDMACNPRNPRPATVFNNATEQINVYGDDVEVDYR
;
A
#
# COMPACT_ATOMS: atom_id res chain seq x y z
N MET A 1 10.17 -4.67 -18.37
CA MET A 1 9.59 -3.45 -17.77
C MET A 1 8.13 -3.34 -18.16
N ALA A 2 7.25 -4.08 -17.47
CA ALA A 2 5.82 -3.80 -17.55
C ALA A 2 5.57 -2.57 -16.69
N ALA A 3 5.01 -1.50 -17.26
CA ALA A 3 4.48 -0.41 -16.44
C ALA A 3 3.50 -1.05 -15.45
N SER A 4 3.79 -0.94 -14.14
CA SER A 4 2.91 -1.46 -13.09
C SER A 4 1.51 -0.92 -13.36
N ARG A 5 0.46 -1.76 -13.35
CA ARG A 5 -0.94 -1.31 -13.57
C ARG A 5 -1.29 -0.06 -12.75
N ARG A 6 -0.63 0.12 -11.60
CA ARG A 6 -0.64 1.34 -10.77
C ARG A 6 -0.36 2.63 -11.55
N SER A 7 0.67 2.67 -12.40
CA SER A 7 1.03 3.87 -13.17
C SER A 7 0.00 4.18 -14.26
N LEU A 8 -0.58 3.13 -14.88
CA LEU A 8 -1.69 3.27 -15.83
C LEU A 8 -2.93 3.88 -15.16
N CYS A 9 -3.18 3.59 -13.88
CA CYS A 9 -4.34 4.11 -13.16
C CYS A 9 -4.14 5.52 -12.61
N ARG A 10 -2.89 5.94 -12.40
CA ARG A 10 -2.56 7.35 -12.11
C ARG A 10 -2.61 8.23 -13.35
N ALA A 11 -2.65 7.66 -14.54
CA ALA A 11 -2.58 8.37 -15.82
C ALA A 11 -3.94 8.93 -16.31
N TRP A 12 -4.81 9.41 -15.41
CA TRP A 12 -5.92 10.27 -15.82
C TRP A 12 -5.49 11.74 -15.69
N PRO A 13 -5.27 12.45 -16.82
CA PRO A 13 -4.75 13.81 -16.78
C PRO A 13 -5.91 14.78 -16.53
N GLY A 14 -5.88 15.44 -15.39
CA GLY A 14 -6.53 16.73 -15.21
C GLY A 14 -5.46 17.78 -14.94
N LEU A 15 -4.76 18.23 -15.98
CA LEU A 15 -3.98 19.47 -15.92
C LEU A 15 -4.42 20.38 -17.07
N PRO A 16 -4.56 21.68 -16.78
CA PRO A 16 -3.60 22.57 -17.42
C PRO A 16 -2.81 23.37 -16.40
N HIS A 17 -1.58 23.61 -16.80
CA HIS A 17 -0.56 24.48 -16.22
C HIS A 17 -1.10 25.78 -15.63
N LEU A 18 -0.82 26.02 -14.35
CA LEU A 18 -0.33 27.33 -13.91
C LEU A 18 1.04 27.14 -13.25
N PHE A 19 2.07 27.38 -14.06
CA PHE A 19 3.31 27.96 -13.58
C PHE A 19 2.99 29.18 -12.71
N LEU A 20 3.57 29.30 -11.52
CA LEU A 20 4.47 30.39 -11.16
C LEU A 20 4.83 30.32 -9.66
N ILE A 21 6.11 30.03 -9.41
CA ILE A 21 6.99 30.77 -8.49
C ILE A 21 6.39 31.17 -7.13
N PHE A 22 6.70 30.41 -6.08
CA PHE A 22 6.96 30.94 -4.74
C PHE A 22 8.19 30.19 -4.20
N LEU A 23 9.38 30.67 -4.57
CA LEU A 23 10.21 31.58 -3.77
C LEU A 23 10.76 30.89 -2.51
N LEU A 24 12.05 30.58 -2.63
CA LEU A 24 13.00 30.26 -1.57
C LEU A 24 12.80 31.08 -0.29
N LEU A 25 12.72 30.39 0.85
CA LEU A 25 13.31 30.84 2.11
C LEU A 25 13.52 29.63 3.05
N PRO A 26 14.74 29.41 3.57
CA PRO A 26 15.04 28.33 4.51
C PRO A 26 14.97 28.79 5.97
N LEU A 27 15.17 27.82 6.87
CA LEU A 27 15.39 27.85 8.32
C LEU A 27 14.16 27.55 9.20
N PRO A 28 14.36 26.98 10.40
CA PRO A 28 15.24 25.85 10.74
C PRO A 28 14.57 24.85 11.70
N GLY A 29 15.16 23.66 11.76
CA GLY A 29 15.17 22.70 12.89
C GLY A 29 14.04 22.70 13.91
N LEU A 30 13.29 21.60 13.93
CA LEU A 30 12.94 20.96 15.20
C LEU A 30 12.92 19.44 15.03
N LEU A 31 13.90 18.81 15.67
CA LEU A 31 13.90 17.39 16.00
C LEU A 31 12.68 17.10 16.90
N ALA A 32 11.92 16.08 16.56
CA ALA A 32 11.19 15.29 17.54
C ALA A 32 11.01 13.87 17.02
N SER A 33 11.85 12.99 17.56
CA SER A 33 11.77 11.54 17.49
C SER A 33 10.44 11.03 18.03
N THR A 34 9.86 10.03 17.37
CA THR A 34 9.40 8.81 18.06
C THR A 34 9.66 7.64 17.13
N ALA A 35 10.78 6.95 17.38
CA ALA A 35 11.02 5.61 16.88
C ALA A 35 10.26 4.67 17.80
N GLU A 36 9.08 4.24 17.38
CA GLU A 36 8.31 3.16 17.99
C GLU A 36 8.28 2.00 16.98
N ASP A 37 9.46 1.42 16.69
CA ASP A 37 9.57 0.25 15.81
C ASP A 37 10.40 -0.90 16.45
N GLY A 38 10.57 -0.85 17.78
CA GLY A 38 11.45 -1.78 18.51
C GLY A 38 10.81 -3.08 18.99
N GLN A 39 9.50 -3.25 18.84
CA GLN A 39 8.78 -4.42 19.37
C GLN A 39 8.57 -5.53 18.33
N ALA A 40 8.65 -5.23 17.03
CA ALA A 40 8.55 -6.22 15.95
C ALA A 40 9.87 -7.00 15.76
N GLU A 41 11.01 -6.31 15.80
CA GLU A 41 12.35 -6.90 15.65
C GLU A 41 12.61 -8.05 16.65
N HIS A 42 12.18 -7.89 17.90
CA HIS A 42 12.42 -8.89 18.95
C HIS A 42 11.56 -10.16 18.78
N PHE A 43 10.43 -10.10 18.06
CA PHE A 43 9.58 -11.28 17.81
C PHE A 43 10.21 -12.24 16.79
N PHE A 44 11.05 -11.73 15.88
CA PHE A 44 11.73 -12.53 14.85
C PHE A 44 13.20 -12.81 15.17
N THR A 45 13.71 -12.29 16.30
CA THR A 45 15.05 -12.62 16.81
C THR A 45 15.14 -14.08 17.29
N SER A 46 14.00 -14.79 17.46
CA SER A 46 14.00 -16.23 17.75
C SER A 46 14.14 -17.08 16.47
N GLY A 47 15.36 -17.19 15.93
CA GLY A 47 15.93 -18.39 15.28
C GLY A 47 15.16 -19.20 14.21
N HIS A 48 14.01 -18.77 13.71
CA HIS A 48 13.20 -19.48 12.72
C HIS A 48 13.00 -18.58 11.49
N THR A 49 13.81 -18.85 10.47
CA THR A 49 14.03 -18.00 9.29
C THR A 49 13.14 -18.34 8.10
N ASN A 50 12.08 -19.13 8.29
CA ASN A 50 11.27 -19.70 7.20
C ASN A 50 9.76 -19.58 7.44
N ASN A 51 9.29 -18.40 7.82
CA ASN A 51 7.87 -18.13 8.00
C ASN A 51 7.27 -17.67 6.67
N TRP A 52 6.36 -18.45 6.12
CA TRP A 52 5.64 -18.10 4.89
C TRP A 52 4.22 -17.65 5.22
N ALA A 53 3.77 -16.61 4.52
CA ALA A 53 2.39 -16.15 4.59
C ALA A 53 1.72 -16.32 3.24
N VAL A 54 0.50 -16.87 3.24
CA VAL A 54 -0.34 -16.94 2.04
C VAL A 54 -1.60 -16.15 2.31
N LEU A 55 -1.83 -15.13 1.50
CA LEU A 55 -2.95 -14.21 1.63
C LEU A 55 -3.84 -14.33 0.40
N VAL A 56 -5.09 -14.73 0.61
CA VAL A 56 -6.03 -15.02 -0.49
C VAL A 56 -7.30 -14.19 -0.34
N CYS A 57 -7.62 -13.42 -1.38
CA CYS A 57 -8.92 -12.79 -1.55
C CYS A 57 -9.76 -13.61 -2.55
N THR A 58 -10.81 -14.27 -2.06
CA THR A 58 -11.68 -15.15 -2.86
C THR A 58 -12.85 -14.43 -3.53
N SER A 59 -12.79 -13.10 -3.67
CA SER A 59 -13.89 -12.30 -4.20
C SER A 59 -13.40 -11.19 -5.14
N ARG A 60 -14.27 -10.79 -6.06
CA ARG A 60 -13.99 -9.79 -7.11
C ARG A 60 -15.08 -8.72 -7.16
N PHE A 61 -14.84 -7.65 -7.91
CA PHE A 61 -15.76 -6.54 -8.21
C PHE A 61 -15.99 -5.54 -7.08
N TRP A 62 -16.37 -4.32 -7.48
CA TRP A 62 -16.47 -3.13 -6.61
C TRP A 62 -17.26 -3.35 -5.32
N PHE A 63 -18.36 -4.12 -5.34
CA PHE A 63 -19.18 -4.35 -4.14
C PHE A 63 -18.45 -5.16 -3.04
N ASN A 64 -17.35 -5.84 -3.39
CA ASN A 64 -16.49 -6.57 -2.47
C ASN A 64 -15.23 -5.79 -2.07
N TYR A 65 -15.21 -4.47 -2.24
CA TYR A 65 -14.08 -3.60 -1.90
C TYR A 65 -13.49 -3.90 -0.50
N ARG A 66 -14.34 -4.18 0.50
CA ARG A 66 -13.93 -4.52 1.87
C ARG A 66 -13.01 -5.75 1.94
N HIS A 67 -13.20 -6.77 1.09
CA HIS A 67 -12.37 -7.98 1.13
C HIS A 67 -10.95 -7.67 0.64
N VAL A 68 -10.84 -6.89 -0.44
CA VAL A 68 -9.55 -6.41 -0.96
C VAL A 68 -8.85 -5.50 0.06
N ALA A 69 -9.56 -4.53 0.64
CA ALA A 69 -9.01 -3.63 1.65
C ALA A 69 -8.53 -4.36 2.91
N ASN A 70 -9.26 -5.40 3.36
CA ASN A 70 -8.88 -6.20 4.52
C ASN A 70 -7.62 -7.02 4.25
N VAL A 71 -7.54 -7.72 3.11
CA VAL A 71 -6.35 -8.51 2.77
C VAL A 71 -5.11 -7.63 2.64
N LEU A 72 -5.23 -6.47 1.98
CA LEU A 72 -4.14 -5.50 1.88
C LEU A 72 -3.71 -4.94 3.25
N SER A 73 -4.67 -4.77 4.18
CA SER A 73 -4.36 -4.37 5.56
C SER A 73 -3.54 -5.43 6.28
N VAL A 74 -3.89 -6.72 6.12
CA VAL A 74 -3.14 -7.84 6.70
C VAL A 74 -1.76 -7.95 6.05
N TYR A 75 -1.65 -7.81 4.73
CA TYR A 75 -0.38 -7.80 4.01
C TYR A 75 0.59 -6.77 4.59
N ARG A 76 0.12 -5.54 4.83
CA ARG A 76 0.95 -4.49 5.46
C ARG A 76 1.36 -4.85 6.89
N SER A 77 0.48 -5.44 7.67
CA SER A 77 0.82 -5.91 9.03
C SER A 77 1.87 -7.01 9.00
N VAL A 78 1.74 -7.97 8.08
CA VAL A 78 2.71 -9.06 7.88
C VAL A 78 4.09 -8.51 7.51
N LYS A 79 4.15 -7.50 6.62
CA LYS A 79 5.40 -6.81 6.28
C LYS A 79 6.00 -6.06 7.47
N ARG A 80 5.16 -5.36 8.25
CA ARG A 80 5.60 -4.65 9.47
C ARG A 80 6.11 -5.59 10.56
N LEU A 81 5.63 -6.83 10.56
CA LEU A 81 6.17 -7.86 11.44
C LEU A 81 7.56 -8.32 10.99
N GLY A 82 7.98 -8.09 9.74
CA GLY A 82 9.34 -8.43 9.28
C GLY A 82 9.38 -9.65 8.36
N ILE A 83 8.23 -10.14 7.88
CA ILE A 83 8.21 -11.14 6.79
C ILE A 83 8.49 -10.41 5.46
N PRO A 84 9.54 -10.78 4.72
CA PRO A 84 9.87 -10.14 3.44
C PRO A 84 8.89 -10.53 2.33
N ASP A 85 8.74 -9.69 1.31
CA ASP A 85 7.81 -9.93 0.18
C ASP A 85 8.06 -11.27 -0.54
N SER A 86 9.31 -11.73 -0.59
CA SER A 86 9.69 -13.02 -1.19
C SER A 86 9.08 -14.24 -0.49
N GLN A 87 8.57 -14.08 0.73
CA GLN A 87 7.94 -15.13 1.55
C GLN A 87 6.42 -14.92 1.72
N ILE A 88 5.85 -13.94 1.01
CA ILE A 88 4.43 -13.64 1.04
C ILE A 88 3.84 -13.92 -0.34
N ILE A 89 2.89 -14.86 -0.41
CA ILE A 89 2.13 -15.12 -1.63
C ILE A 89 0.80 -14.39 -1.54
N LEU A 90 0.62 -13.34 -2.35
CA LEU A 90 -0.59 -12.53 -2.40
C LEU A 90 -1.45 -12.86 -3.63
N MET A 91 -2.63 -13.43 -3.38
CA MET A 91 -3.65 -13.69 -4.39
C MET A 91 -4.79 -12.66 -4.26
N LEU A 92 -4.87 -11.73 -5.22
CA LEU A 92 -5.76 -10.58 -5.17
C LEU A 92 -6.24 -10.19 -6.59
N ALA A 93 -7.53 -9.98 -6.78
CA ALA A 93 -8.11 -9.62 -8.08
C ALA A 93 -7.63 -8.28 -8.70
N ASP A 94 -6.90 -7.45 -7.92
CA ASP A 94 -6.21 -6.21 -8.35
C ASP A 94 -7.05 -5.22 -9.19
N ASP A 95 -8.39 -5.23 -9.03
CA ASP A 95 -9.33 -4.45 -9.83
C ASP A 95 -9.92 -3.21 -9.12
N MET A 96 -9.70 -3.06 -7.80
CA MET A 96 -10.27 -1.98 -6.99
C MET A 96 -9.56 -0.64 -7.16
N ALA A 97 -8.23 -0.64 -7.17
CA ALA A 97 -7.42 0.58 -7.25
C ALA A 97 -7.65 1.34 -8.57
N CYS A 98 -7.98 0.59 -9.63
CA CYS A 98 -8.17 1.08 -10.99
C CYS A 98 -9.64 1.07 -11.43
N ASN A 99 -10.56 0.82 -10.52
CA ASN A 99 -11.98 0.75 -10.85
C ASN A 99 -12.50 2.15 -11.23
N PRO A 100 -13.29 2.32 -12.30
CA PRO A 100 -13.90 3.61 -12.63
C PRO A 100 -14.81 4.18 -11.53
N ARG A 101 -15.31 3.33 -10.62
CA ARG A 101 -16.10 3.76 -9.46
C ARG A 101 -15.25 4.27 -8.30
N ASN A 102 -13.94 4.08 -8.34
CA ASN A 102 -13.04 4.55 -7.30
C ASN A 102 -12.80 6.06 -7.46
N PRO A 103 -13.27 6.90 -6.52
CA PRO A 103 -13.05 8.34 -6.61
C PRO A 103 -11.57 8.73 -6.45
N ARG A 104 -10.73 7.83 -5.93
CA ARG A 104 -9.30 8.05 -5.70
C ARG A 104 -8.48 7.01 -6.47
N PRO A 105 -8.07 7.31 -7.72
CA PRO A 105 -7.35 6.38 -8.57
C PRO A 105 -6.06 5.89 -7.92
N ALA A 106 -5.72 4.61 -8.15
CA ALA A 106 -4.54 3.95 -7.63
C ALA A 106 -4.43 3.91 -6.09
N THR A 107 -5.55 4.03 -5.37
CA THR A 107 -5.60 3.93 -3.91
C THR A 107 -6.69 2.99 -3.41
N VAL A 108 -6.46 2.38 -2.24
CA VAL A 108 -7.45 1.58 -1.50
C VAL A 108 -7.34 1.95 -0.03
N PHE A 109 -8.47 2.13 0.65
CA PHE A 109 -8.55 2.49 2.07
C PHE A 109 -9.37 1.45 2.83
N ASN A 110 -9.04 1.19 4.11
CA ASN A 110 -9.84 0.30 4.97
C ASN A 110 -10.83 1.04 5.90
N ASN A 111 -10.80 2.38 5.88
CA ASN A 111 -11.57 3.25 6.77
C ASN A 111 -12.19 4.40 5.97
N ALA A 112 -13.38 4.84 6.39
CA ALA A 112 -14.09 6.00 5.86
C ALA A 112 -13.30 7.32 5.97
N THR A 113 -12.41 7.46 6.96
CA THR A 113 -11.55 8.64 7.12
C THR A 113 -10.30 8.59 6.23
N GLU A 114 -10.08 7.50 5.50
CA GLU A 114 -9.01 7.35 4.50
C GLU A 114 -7.59 7.66 5.03
N GLN A 115 -7.37 7.39 6.31
CA GLN A 115 -6.11 7.69 6.99
C GLN A 115 -4.89 7.04 6.32
N ILE A 116 -5.07 5.84 5.77
CA ILE A 116 -3.96 5.01 5.29
C ILE A 116 -4.34 4.35 3.97
N ASN A 117 -3.60 4.66 2.89
CA ASN A 117 -3.66 3.90 1.64
C ASN A 117 -3.00 2.53 1.84
N VAL A 118 -3.79 1.46 1.78
CA VAL A 118 -3.33 0.08 1.96
C VAL A 118 -2.82 -0.55 0.66
N TYR A 119 -3.06 0.07 -0.48
CA TYR A 119 -2.55 -0.42 -1.78
C TYR A 119 -1.12 0.05 -2.05
N GLY A 120 -0.77 1.28 -1.67
CA GLY A 120 0.61 1.81 -1.66
C GLY A 120 1.43 1.60 -2.95
N ASP A 121 2.74 1.80 -2.86
CA ASP A 121 3.71 1.37 -3.89
C ASP A 121 4.36 0.02 -3.54
N ASP A 122 4.24 -0.41 -2.27
CA ASP A 122 4.97 -1.54 -1.70
C ASP A 122 4.23 -2.88 -1.82
N VAL A 123 3.10 -2.93 -2.53
CA VAL A 123 2.31 -4.17 -2.67
C VAL A 123 2.74 -4.89 -3.95
N GLU A 124 3.04 -6.18 -3.83
CA GLU A 124 3.25 -7.07 -4.96
C GLU A 124 2.13 -8.10 -5.01
N VAL A 125 1.51 -8.27 -6.19
CA VAL A 125 0.42 -9.24 -6.39
C VAL A 125 0.91 -10.36 -7.28
N ASP A 126 1.03 -11.56 -6.72
CA ASP A 126 1.50 -12.76 -7.39
C ASP A 126 0.44 -13.36 -8.32
N TYR A 127 -0.81 -13.42 -7.83
CA TYR A 127 -1.94 -13.99 -8.57
C TYR A 127 -3.11 -13.02 -8.63
N ARG A 128 -3.67 -12.83 -9.82
CA ARG A 128 -4.77 -11.89 -10.13
C ARG A 128 -6.01 -12.60 -10.64
#